data_AF-A0AAW2K998-F1
#
_entry.id   AF-A0AAW2K998-F1
#
_cell.length_a   1.000
_cell.length_b   1.000
_cell.length_c   1.000
_cell.angle_alpha   90.00
_cell.angle_beta   90.00
_cell.angle_gamma   90.00
#
_symmetry.space_group_name_H-M   'P 1'
#
loop_
_entity.id
_entity.type
_entity.pdbx_description
1 polymer ?
#
loop_
_entity_poly.entity_id
_entity_poly.type
_entity_poly.pdbx_seq_one_letter_code
_entity_poly.pdbx_strand_id
1 'polypeptide(L)'
;AIVSWRKKKLKEAKKLIRGKTLNSTILPEEAGAVAKALSSDWAELSEQIGLWIPVEIMNKEHDDKPEGEEDFDEEILPGRKLPPECHAELHTDYDGAAVRWGLTHHKESAYDCCMACLDQAKRAKPGEMKCNSEKPKLNFKDRYSESYRDSHPKAPVVVPWVSGVISM
;
A
#
# COMPACT_ATOMS: atom_id res chain seq x y z
N ALA A 1 -5.94 -20.67 11.00
CA ALA A 1 -5.53 -20.48 12.41
C ALA A 1 -6.73 -20.38 13.38
N ILE A 2 -7.70 -19.48 13.14
CA ILE A 2 -8.84 -19.18 14.04
C ILE A 2 -9.73 -20.40 14.35
N VAL A 3 -10.08 -21.21 13.34
CA VAL A 3 -10.91 -22.41 13.53
C VAL A 3 -10.26 -23.41 14.48
N SER A 4 -8.95 -23.62 14.34
CA SER A 4 -8.18 -24.52 15.23
C SER A 4 -8.09 -23.98 16.65
N TRP A 5 -7.90 -22.66 16.80
CA TRP A 5 -7.94 -21.98 18.09
C TRP A 5 -9.30 -22.13 18.78
N ARG A 6 -10.40 -21.89 18.05
CA ARG A 6 -11.78 -22.06 18.55
C ARG A 6 -12.00 -23.47 19.09
N LYS A 7 -11.64 -24.50 18.31
CA LYS A 7 -11.78 -25.91 18.71
C LYS A 7 -11.01 -26.22 19.99
N LYS A 8 -9.79 -25.69 20.13
CA LYS A 8 -8.95 -25.86 21.33
C LYS A 8 -9.58 -25.18 22.54
N LYS A 9 -9.98 -23.91 22.41
CA LYS A 9 -10.56 -23.12 23.51
C LYS A 9 -11.92 -23.63 23.97
N LEU A 10 -12.77 -24.07 23.04
CA LEU A 10 -14.03 -24.73 23.39
C LEU A 10 -13.82 -26.03 24.19
N LYS A 11 -12.76 -26.80 23.88
CA LYS A 11 -12.42 -28.02 24.62
C LYS A 11 -11.92 -27.70 26.03
N GLU A 12 -11.16 -26.62 26.21
CA GLU A 12 -10.73 -26.13 27.53
C GLU A 12 -11.94 -25.72 28.38
N ALA A 13 -12.82 -24.87 27.84
CA ALA A 13 -14.03 -24.39 28.54
C ALA A 13 -14.94 -25.55 28.98
N LYS A 14 -15.20 -26.54 28.10
CA LYS A 14 -16.00 -27.73 28.44
C LYS A 14 -15.40 -28.61 29.53
N LYS A 15 -14.06 -28.64 29.66
CA LYS A 15 -13.40 -29.39 30.73
C LYS A 15 -13.51 -28.67 32.08
N LEU A 16 -13.43 -27.34 32.08
CA LEU A 16 -13.64 -26.51 33.28
C LEU A 16 -15.07 -26.66 33.81
N ILE A 17 -16.08 -26.63 32.94
CA ILE A 17 -17.49 -26.86 33.32
C ILE A 17 -17.69 -28.24 34.00
N ARG A 18 -16.90 -29.25 33.60
CA ARG A 18 -16.94 -30.60 34.18
C ARG A 18 -16.12 -30.74 35.47
N GLY A 19 -15.64 -29.64 36.05
CA GLY A 19 -14.87 -29.64 37.30
C GLY A 19 -13.45 -30.20 37.18
N LYS A 20 -12.89 -30.32 35.97
CA LYS A 20 -11.49 -30.73 35.80
C LYS A 20 -10.58 -29.51 35.92
N THR A 21 -9.69 -29.52 36.91
CA THR A 21 -8.63 -28.52 37.06
C THR A 21 -7.66 -28.60 35.88
N LEU A 22 -7.52 -27.47 35.19
CA LEU A 22 -6.56 -27.24 34.13
C LEU A 22 -5.89 -25.90 34.39
N ASN A 23 -4.61 -25.78 34.03
CA ASN A 23 -3.95 -24.48 33.90
C ASN A 23 -4.54 -23.77 32.66
N SER A 24 -5.74 -23.24 32.81
CA SER A 24 -6.45 -22.48 31.78
C SER A 24 -6.45 -21.01 32.14
N THR A 25 -6.39 -20.17 31.11
CA THR A 25 -6.59 -18.72 31.20
C THR A 25 -8.07 -18.34 31.37
N ILE A 26 -9.00 -19.30 31.28
CA ILE A 26 -10.44 -19.07 31.42
C ILE A 26 -10.82 -19.25 32.88
N LEU A 27 -11.49 -18.26 33.47
CA LEU A 27 -12.03 -18.35 34.83
C LEU A 27 -13.19 -19.37 34.89
N PRO A 28 -13.29 -20.21 35.94
CA PRO A 28 -14.35 -21.22 36.05
C PRO A 28 -15.77 -20.66 35.90
N GLU A 29 -16.01 -19.47 36.48
CA GLU A 29 -17.28 -18.73 36.41
C GLU A 29 -17.65 -18.29 34.99
N GLU A 30 -16.65 -18.02 34.14
CA GLU A 30 -16.85 -17.59 32.75
C GLU A 30 -16.90 -18.76 31.76
N ALA A 31 -16.49 -19.96 32.18
CA ALA A 31 -16.36 -21.12 31.30
C ALA A 31 -17.66 -21.48 30.60
N GLY A 32 -18.81 -21.27 31.26
CA GLY A 32 -20.14 -21.45 30.67
C GLY A 32 -20.42 -20.50 29.51
N ALA A 33 -20.19 -19.20 29.72
CA ALA A 33 -20.37 -18.16 28.71
C ALA A 33 -19.42 -18.37 27.53
N VAL A 34 -18.14 -18.67 27.80
CA VAL A 34 -17.14 -18.95 26.76
C VAL A 34 -17.48 -20.20 25.95
N ALA A 35 -17.95 -21.28 26.59
CA ALA A 35 -18.34 -22.49 25.88
C ALA A 35 -19.53 -22.24 24.95
N LYS A 36 -20.53 -21.47 25.40
CA LYS A 36 -21.71 -21.11 24.62
C LYS A 36 -21.35 -20.26 23.40
N ALA A 37 -20.56 -19.20 23.63
CA ALA A 37 -20.07 -18.27 22.62
C ALA A 37 -19.22 -18.95 21.54
N LEU A 38 -18.39 -19.93 21.93
CA LEU A 38 -17.55 -20.68 20.99
C LEU A 38 -18.26 -21.90 20.34
N SER A 39 -19.45 -22.29 20.80
CA SER A 39 -20.21 -23.40 20.20
C SER A 39 -21.32 -22.95 19.26
N SER A 40 -22.48 -22.60 19.80
CA SER A 40 -23.72 -22.32 19.05
C SER A 40 -23.74 -20.87 18.58
N ASP A 41 -23.28 -19.97 19.44
CA ASP A 41 -23.40 -18.53 19.25
C ASP A 41 -22.18 -17.99 18.49
N TRP A 42 -21.36 -18.87 17.89
CA TRP A 42 -20.11 -18.48 17.21
C TRP A 42 -20.36 -17.62 15.98
N ALA A 43 -21.43 -17.87 15.22
CA ALA A 43 -21.74 -17.09 14.04
C ALA A 43 -22.04 -15.63 14.42
N GLU A 44 -22.97 -15.43 15.36
CA GLU A 44 -23.32 -14.13 15.92
C GLU A 44 -22.12 -13.44 16.58
N LEU A 45 -21.36 -14.17 17.40
CA LEU A 45 -20.13 -13.67 18.01
C LEU A 45 -19.13 -13.22 16.95
N SER A 46 -18.92 -14.02 15.91
CA SER A 46 -17.95 -13.71 14.85
C SER A 46 -18.33 -12.48 14.05
N GLU A 47 -19.62 -12.25 13.85
CA GLU A 47 -20.15 -11.04 13.21
C GLU A 47 -19.95 -9.82 14.12
N GLN A 48 -20.35 -9.92 15.40
CA GLN A 48 -20.21 -8.83 16.38
C GLN A 48 -18.76 -8.37 16.59
N ILE A 49 -17.80 -9.30 16.55
CA ILE A 49 -16.37 -8.97 16.73
C ILE A 49 -15.63 -8.71 15.40
N GLY A 50 -16.35 -8.64 14.26
CA GLY A 50 -15.77 -8.34 12.95
C GLY A 50 -14.82 -9.42 12.41
N LEU A 51 -14.96 -10.66 12.90
CA LEU A 51 -14.20 -11.83 12.44
C LEU A 51 -14.89 -12.57 11.28
N TRP A 52 -16.10 -12.15 10.89
CA TRP A 52 -16.81 -12.69 9.75
C TRP A 52 -16.23 -12.17 8.44
N ILE A 53 -15.66 -13.08 7.65
CA ILE A 53 -15.34 -12.88 6.23
C ILE A 53 -16.24 -13.86 5.47
N PRO A 54 -17.03 -13.41 4.47
CA PRO A 54 -17.84 -14.32 3.64
C PRO A 54 -16.99 -15.46 3.07
N VAL A 55 -17.49 -16.69 3.15
CA VAL A 55 -16.83 -17.88 2.59
C VAL A 55 -16.65 -17.76 1.07
N GLU A 56 -17.54 -16.99 0.46
CA GLU A 56 -17.51 -16.60 -0.95
C GLU A 56 -17.50 -15.08 -1.01
N ILE A 57 -16.32 -14.49 -1.21
CA ILE A 57 -16.23 -13.12 -1.69
C ILE A 57 -16.51 -13.20 -3.20
N MET A 58 -17.80 -13.18 -3.57
CA MET A 58 -18.17 -12.91 -4.95
C MET A 58 -17.92 -11.42 -5.20
N ASN A 59 -16.69 -11.10 -5.60
CA ASN A 59 -16.44 -9.82 -6.27
C ASN A 59 -17.26 -9.86 -7.56
N LYS A 60 -18.46 -9.27 -7.55
CA LYS A 60 -19.06 -8.82 -8.79
C LYS A 60 -18.32 -7.55 -9.14
N GLU A 61 -17.46 -7.64 -10.16
CA GLU A 61 -16.96 -6.48 -10.86
C GLU A 61 -18.20 -5.71 -11.34
N HIS A 62 -18.48 -4.59 -10.67
CA HIS A 62 -19.52 -3.68 -11.08
C HIS A 62 -18.82 -2.70 -12.00
N ASP A 63 -18.93 -2.95 -13.30
CA ASP A 63 -18.44 -2.02 -14.30
C ASP A 63 -19.47 -0.89 -14.36
N ASP A 64 -19.34 0.08 -13.44
CA ASP A 64 -20.10 1.33 -13.44
C ASP A 64 -19.76 2.21 -14.67
N LYS A 65 -18.84 1.74 -15.53
CA LYS A 65 -18.41 2.41 -16.74
C LYS A 65 -19.54 2.35 -17.79
N PRO A 66 -20.09 3.49 -18.21
CA PRO A 66 -21.07 3.51 -19.28
C PRO A 66 -20.47 3.03 -20.61
N GLU A 67 -21.21 2.19 -21.35
CA GLU A 67 -20.78 1.72 -22.67
C GLU A 67 -20.54 2.90 -23.63
N GLY A 68 -19.31 3.04 -24.10
CA GLY A 68 -18.91 4.10 -25.05
C GLY A 68 -17.93 5.14 -24.48
N GLU A 69 -17.54 5.04 -23.21
CA GLU A 69 -16.38 5.79 -22.71
C GLU A 69 -15.09 5.08 -23.12
N GLU A 70 -14.29 5.73 -23.96
CA GLU A 70 -12.89 5.36 -24.20
C GLU A 70 -12.20 5.20 -22.83
N ASP A 71 -11.43 4.13 -22.65
CA ASP A 71 -10.47 4.06 -21.54
C ASP A 71 -9.55 5.28 -21.67
N PHE A 72 -9.85 6.33 -20.90
CA PHE A 72 -8.84 7.33 -20.60
C PHE A 72 -7.82 6.66 -19.68
N ASP A 73 -7.00 5.77 -20.25
CA ASP A 73 -5.73 5.30 -19.66
C ASP A 73 -4.70 6.44 -19.53
N GLU A 74 -5.14 7.70 -19.60
CA GLU A 74 -4.44 8.81 -18.99
C GLU A 74 -4.88 8.88 -17.53
N GLU A 75 -4.37 7.96 -16.72
CA GLU A 75 -4.46 8.02 -15.26
C GLU A 75 -3.96 9.41 -14.82
N ILE A 76 -4.90 10.31 -14.54
CA ILE A 76 -4.65 11.75 -14.44
C ILE A 76 -3.73 11.96 -13.23
N LEU A 77 -2.45 12.26 -13.47
CA LEU A 77 -1.56 12.73 -12.42
C LEU A 77 -2.24 13.94 -11.75
N PRO A 78 -2.57 13.89 -10.44
CA PRO A 78 -3.26 14.98 -9.78
C PRO A 78 -2.42 16.26 -9.88
N GLY A 79 -2.99 17.31 -10.47
CA GLY A 79 -2.32 18.59 -10.69
C GLY A 79 -2.23 18.98 -12.16
N ARG A 80 -1.37 19.96 -12.46
CA ARG A 80 -1.16 20.46 -13.82
C ARG A 80 -0.43 19.42 -14.66
N LYS A 81 -0.92 19.13 -15.88
CA LYS A 81 -0.23 18.22 -16.81
C LYS A 81 1.23 18.66 -17.00
N LEU A 82 2.15 17.71 -16.85
CA LEU A 82 3.58 17.94 -17.02
C LEU A 82 3.93 18.03 -18.52
N PRO A 83 4.74 19.01 -18.93
CA PRO A 83 5.29 19.05 -20.28
C PRO A 83 6.12 17.78 -20.58
N PRO A 84 6.16 17.31 -21.85
CA PRO A 84 6.90 16.12 -22.22
C PRO A 84 8.41 16.23 -21.94
N GLU A 85 8.96 17.45 -21.92
CA GLU A 85 10.35 17.74 -21.56
C GLU A 85 10.68 17.43 -20.08
N CYS A 86 9.66 17.20 -19.26
CA CYS A 86 9.81 16.78 -17.87
C CYS A 86 10.03 15.27 -17.73
N HIS A 87 9.83 14.50 -18.81
CA HIS A 87 10.00 13.04 -18.85
C HIS A 87 9.31 12.34 -17.68
N ALA A 88 8.09 12.75 -17.36
CA ALA A 88 7.31 12.13 -16.31
C ALA A 88 6.66 10.84 -16.83
N GLU A 89 6.97 9.72 -16.21
CA GLU A 89 6.44 8.42 -16.57
C GLU A 89 5.90 7.68 -15.35
N LEU A 90 4.77 6.99 -15.53
CA LEU A 90 4.20 6.11 -14.51
C LEU A 90 5.19 5.02 -14.08
N HIS A 91 5.14 4.70 -12.79
CA HIS A 91 5.98 3.66 -12.15
C HIS A 91 7.47 3.82 -12.42
N THR A 92 7.96 5.05 -12.35
CA THR A 92 9.35 5.37 -12.63
C THR A 92 10.02 6.08 -11.47
N ASP A 93 11.09 5.45 -10.98
CA ASP A 93 12.04 6.05 -10.06
C ASP A 93 13.22 6.63 -10.83
N TYR A 94 13.49 7.92 -10.63
CA TYR A 94 14.66 8.57 -11.18
C TYR A 94 15.70 8.83 -10.09
N ASP A 95 16.96 8.94 -10.50
CA ASP A 95 18.13 9.27 -9.70
C ASP A 95 18.95 10.35 -10.46
N GLY A 96 20.08 10.77 -9.89
CA GLY A 96 21.07 11.62 -10.56
C GLY A 96 20.97 13.09 -10.15
N ALA A 97 21.50 13.95 -11.02
CA ALA A 97 21.70 15.36 -10.70
C ALA A 97 20.38 16.13 -10.48
N ALA A 98 19.32 15.79 -11.22
CA ALA A 98 18.00 16.41 -11.04
C ALA A 98 17.40 16.10 -9.67
N VAL A 99 17.47 14.84 -9.23
CA VAL A 99 16.98 14.42 -7.91
C VAL A 99 17.80 15.08 -6.80
N ARG A 100 19.13 15.09 -6.91
CA ARG A 100 20.00 15.77 -5.93
C ARG A 100 19.71 17.26 -5.83
N TRP A 101 19.42 17.91 -6.95
CA TRP A 101 19.02 19.31 -6.96
C TRP A 101 17.65 19.50 -6.29
N GLY A 102 16.66 18.67 -6.65
CA GLY A 102 15.30 18.71 -6.10
C GLY A 102 15.22 18.55 -4.58
N LEU A 103 16.11 17.77 -3.96
CA LEU A 103 16.19 17.59 -2.50
C LEU A 103 16.43 18.90 -1.71
N THR A 104 16.91 19.95 -2.37
CA THR A 104 17.16 21.27 -1.76
C THR A 104 16.29 22.38 -2.37
N HIS A 105 15.42 22.04 -3.33
CA HIS A 105 14.65 22.99 -4.14
C HIS A 105 13.19 22.56 -4.21
N HIS A 106 12.56 22.40 -3.05
CA HIS A 106 11.16 21.99 -2.95
C HIS A 106 10.20 22.98 -3.64
N LYS A 107 9.18 22.44 -4.27
CA LYS A 107 8.09 23.16 -4.93
C LYS A 107 6.76 22.52 -4.56
N GLU A 108 5.69 23.30 -4.70
CA GLU A 108 4.32 22.86 -4.36
C GLU A 108 3.72 21.90 -5.39
N SER A 109 4.33 21.80 -6.58
CA SER A 109 3.88 20.91 -7.64
C SER A 109 5.04 20.31 -8.44
N ALA A 110 4.80 19.14 -9.07
CA ALA A 110 5.74 18.54 -10.02
C ALA A 110 6.04 19.49 -11.18
N TYR A 111 5.03 20.24 -11.64
CA TYR A 111 5.14 21.18 -12.75
C TYR A 111 6.14 22.29 -12.40
N ASP A 112 5.98 22.91 -11.24
CA ASP A 112 6.89 23.98 -10.79
C ASP A 112 8.29 23.45 -10.52
N CYS A 113 8.41 22.22 -10.03
CA CYS A 113 9.69 21.53 -9.87
C CYS A 113 10.40 21.36 -11.22
N CYS A 114 9.70 20.84 -12.24
CA CYS A 114 10.25 20.67 -13.57
C CYS A 114 10.64 22.01 -14.21
N MET A 115 9.76 23.01 -14.18
CA MET A 115 10.04 24.31 -14.77
C MET A 115 11.23 25.00 -14.11
N ALA A 116 11.35 24.90 -12.78
CA ALA A 116 12.48 25.46 -12.05
C ALA A 116 13.79 24.72 -12.38
N CYS A 117 13.75 23.40 -12.56
CA CYS A 117 14.91 22.62 -12.99
C CYS A 117 15.36 23.02 -14.40
N LEU A 118 14.44 23.16 -15.35
CA LEU A 118 14.74 23.59 -16.73
C LEU A 118 15.30 25.02 -16.77
N ASP A 119 14.75 25.93 -15.97
CA ASP A 119 15.28 27.30 -15.88
C ASP A 119 16.69 27.33 -15.27
N GLN A 120 16.93 26.57 -14.20
CA GLN A 120 18.26 26.44 -13.61
C GLN A 120 19.25 25.84 -14.62
N ALA A 121 18.84 24.82 -15.37
CA ALA A 121 19.65 24.16 -16.37
C ALA A 121 20.12 25.12 -17.48
N LYS A 122 19.27 26.10 -17.85
CA LYS A 122 19.59 27.14 -18.85
C LYS A 122 20.56 28.20 -18.33
N ARG A 123 20.54 28.48 -17.03
CA ARG A 123 21.33 29.54 -16.39
C ARG A 123 22.62 29.05 -15.73
N ALA A 124 22.77 27.73 -15.58
CA ALA A 124 23.92 27.11 -14.93
C ALA A 124 25.24 27.49 -15.63
N LYS A 125 26.21 27.94 -14.84
CA LYS A 125 27.55 28.30 -15.34
C LYS A 125 28.43 27.05 -15.51
N PRO A 126 29.50 27.13 -16.31
CA PRO A 126 30.49 26.06 -16.39
C PRO A 126 31.04 25.72 -14.99
N GLY A 127 30.87 24.48 -14.55
CA GLY A 127 31.30 24.00 -13.23
C GLY A 127 30.21 23.95 -12.15
N GLU A 128 29.02 24.51 -12.39
CA GLU A 128 27.87 24.35 -11.49
C GLU A 128 27.14 23.04 -11.75
N MET A 129 26.49 22.47 -10.72
CA MET A 129 25.65 21.29 -10.88
C MET A 129 24.40 21.67 -11.68
N LYS A 130 24.34 21.21 -12.92
CA LYS A 130 23.19 21.41 -13.81
C LYS A 130 22.07 20.43 -13.43
N CYS A 131 20.89 20.96 -13.14
CA CYS A 131 19.69 20.14 -13.02
C CYS A 131 19.38 19.49 -14.37
N ASN A 132 19.14 18.17 -14.39
CA ASN A 132 19.01 17.41 -15.63
C ASN A 132 17.65 16.69 -15.71
N SER A 133 16.61 17.45 -16.02
CA SER A 133 15.27 16.90 -16.31
C SER A 133 15.14 16.37 -17.75
N GLU A 134 15.98 16.80 -18.69
CA GLU A 134 15.91 16.38 -20.12
C GLU A 134 16.41 14.94 -20.34
N LYS A 135 17.31 14.44 -19.48
CA LYS A 135 17.80 13.06 -19.51
C LYS A 135 17.91 12.53 -18.08
N PRO A 136 16.78 12.30 -17.39
CA PRO A 136 16.80 11.84 -16.02
C PRO A 136 17.43 10.45 -15.96
N LYS A 137 18.26 10.19 -14.95
CA LYS A 137 18.90 8.89 -14.80
C LYS A 137 17.87 7.94 -14.19
N LEU A 138 17.47 6.92 -14.94
CA LEU A 138 16.55 5.90 -14.43
C LEU A 138 17.20 5.08 -13.31
N ASN A 139 16.46 4.85 -12.23
CA ASN A 139 16.84 3.94 -11.15
C ASN A 139 16.02 2.65 -11.22
N PHE A 140 14.70 2.76 -11.12
CA PHE A 140 13.77 1.64 -11.24
C PHE A 140 12.61 2.00 -12.18
N LYS A 141 12.11 1.00 -12.90
CA LYS A 141 10.95 1.12 -13.77
C LYS A 141 10.04 -0.09 -13.58
N ASP A 142 8.74 0.17 -13.54
CA ASP A 142 7.67 -0.83 -13.42
C ASP A 142 7.81 -1.67 -12.16
N ARG A 143 8.49 -2.83 -12.21
CA ARG A 143 8.58 -3.79 -11.11
C ARG A 143 9.97 -3.83 -10.51
N TYR A 144 10.03 -3.91 -9.18
CA TYR A 144 11.29 -4.21 -8.50
C TYR A 144 11.70 -5.66 -8.79
N SER A 145 12.99 -5.88 -9.03
CA SER A 145 13.52 -7.23 -9.25
C SER A 145 13.31 -8.11 -8.02
N GLU A 146 13.18 -9.42 -8.23
CA GLU A 146 13.04 -10.37 -7.12
C GLU A 146 14.23 -10.30 -6.16
N SER A 147 15.46 -10.25 -6.71
CA SER A 147 16.68 -10.08 -5.92
C SER A 147 16.69 -8.81 -5.05
N TYR A 148 16.10 -7.72 -5.55
CA TYR A 148 15.96 -6.48 -4.79
C TYR A 148 14.92 -6.64 -3.68
N ARG A 149 13.79 -7.29 -3.96
CA ARG A 149 12.72 -7.53 -2.97
C ARG A 149 13.13 -8.55 -1.90
N ASP A 150 13.98 -9.51 -2.23
CA ASP A 150 14.55 -10.47 -1.27
C ASP A 150 15.46 -9.77 -0.26
N SER A 151 16.26 -8.81 -0.73
CA SER A 151 17.10 -7.97 0.13
C SER A 151 16.32 -6.84 0.82
N HIS A 152 15.17 -6.46 0.30
CA HIS A 152 14.30 -5.40 0.83
C HIS A 152 12.85 -5.92 0.98
N PRO A 153 12.54 -6.71 2.02
CA PRO A 153 11.25 -7.42 2.14
C PRO A 153 10.02 -6.52 2.24
N LYS A 154 10.23 -5.23 2.55
CA LYS A 154 9.17 -4.21 2.63
C LYS A 154 8.97 -3.46 1.30
N ALA A 155 9.81 -3.69 0.29
CA ALA A 155 9.66 -3.05 -1.00
C ALA A 155 8.38 -3.55 -1.69
N PRO A 156 7.58 -2.66 -2.30
CA PRO A 156 6.39 -3.06 -3.04
C PRO A 156 6.77 -3.86 -4.29
N VAL A 157 5.77 -4.47 -4.94
CA VAL A 157 5.99 -5.23 -6.18
C VAL A 157 6.27 -4.29 -7.37
N VAL A 158 5.55 -3.17 -7.40
CA VAL A 158 5.60 -2.15 -8.45
C VAL A 158 6.16 -0.85 -7.87
N VAL A 159 6.93 -0.10 -8.66
CA VAL A 159 7.46 1.21 -8.34
C VAL A 159 6.27 2.15 -8.10
N PRO A 160 6.10 2.69 -6.87
CA PRO A 160 4.88 3.39 -6.50
C PRO A 160 4.82 4.82 -7.03
N TRP A 161 5.96 5.43 -7.37
CA TRP A 161 6.04 6.86 -7.70
C TRP A 161 6.25 7.12 -9.18
N VAL A 162 5.79 8.30 -9.60
CA VAL A 162 6.37 9.11 -10.67
C VAL A 162 7.12 10.22 -9.94
N SER A 163 8.43 10.32 -10.12
CA SER A 163 9.27 11.31 -9.45
C SER A 163 8.59 12.68 -9.25
N GLY A 164 8.49 13.14 -8.00
CA GLY A 164 8.47 14.58 -7.70
C GLY A 164 7.21 15.20 -7.07
N VAL A 165 6.30 14.47 -6.43
CA VAL A 165 5.30 15.08 -5.55
C VAL A 165 5.16 14.27 -4.26
N ILE A 166 5.64 14.83 -3.15
CA ILE A 166 5.12 14.43 -1.84
C ILE A 166 3.84 15.24 -1.68
N SER A 167 2.69 14.66 -1.99
CA SER A 167 1.46 15.15 -1.36
C SER A 167 1.54 14.72 0.10
N MET A 168 1.80 15.68 0.99
CA MET A 168 1.57 15.51 2.43
C MET A 168 0.07 15.53 2.73
#